data_AF-B4EVT5-F1
#
_entry.id   AF-B4EVT5-F1
#
_cell.length_a   1.000
_cell.length_b   1.000
_cell.length_c   1.000
_cell.angle_alpha   90.00
_cell.angle_beta   90.00
_cell.angle_gamma   90.00
#
_symmetry.space_group_name_H-M   'P 1'
#
loop_
_entity.id
_entity.type
_entity.pdbx_description
1 polymer ?
#
loop_
_entity_poly.entity_id
_entity_poly.type
_entity_poly.pdbx_seq_one_letter_code
_entity_poly.pdbx_strand_id
1 'polypeptide(L)'
;MEQLLTKTEMPEWFSYPREFLRIVEQNLLNFDPWIILEGERLRVRFGGLKKRYPNRNIIPFACREDNDDVACWDKNSRHQVIIIHDFASEGYEYVGKFDSFWDWLRTALEATIEYNE
;
A
#
# COMPACT_ATOMS: atom_id res chain seq x y z
N MET A 1 17.50 -1.20 11.00
CA MET A 1 16.90 -0.71 9.74
C MET A 1 15.49 -0.27 10.05
N GLU A 2 15.06 0.88 9.56
CA GLU A 2 13.70 1.38 9.80
C GLU A 2 12.70 0.63 8.92
N GLN A 3 11.67 0.08 9.58
CA GLN A 3 10.64 -0.76 8.98
C GLN A 3 9.79 0.00 7.96
N LEU A 4 9.47 1.27 8.22
CA LEU A 4 8.65 2.12 7.36
C LEU A 4 9.49 3.27 6.75
N LEU A 5 8.85 4.09 5.90
CA LEU A 5 9.46 5.33 5.40
C LEU A 5 9.65 6.33 6.55
N THR A 6 10.80 6.97 6.57
CA THR A 6 11.13 8.03 7.53
C THR A 6 10.48 9.36 7.16
N LYS A 7 10.50 10.31 8.11
CA LYS A 7 10.05 11.69 7.85
C LYS A 7 10.80 12.39 6.71
N THR A 8 12.05 12.01 6.45
CA THR A 8 12.85 12.59 5.36
C THR A 8 12.57 11.93 4.01
N GLU A 9 12.07 10.70 4.01
CA GLU A 9 11.68 9.97 2.79
C GLU A 9 10.22 10.24 2.39
N MET A 10 9.35 10.49 3.37
CA MET A 10 7.93 10.77 3.15
C MET A 10 7.71 12.19 2.58
N PRO A 11 6.75 12.36 1.67
CA PRO A 11 6.27 13.68 1.28
C PRO A 11 5.66 14.45 2.45
N GLU A 12 5.79 15.78 2.46
CA GLU A 12 5.25 16.66 3.53
C GLU A 12 3.75 16.52 3.76
N TRP A 13 2.98 16.10 2.75
CA TRP A 13 1.54 15.97 2.84
C TRP A 13 1.08 14.69 3.56
N PHE A 14 2.00 13.77 3.86
CA PHE A 14 1.67 12.45 4.36
C PHE A 14 2.15 12.18 5.78
N SER A 15 1.30 11.49 6.52
CA SER A 15 1.63 10.81 7.76
C SER A 15 0.90 9.49 7.77
N TYR A 16 1.56 8.42 8.23
CA TYR A 16 0.90 7.12 8.37
C TYR A 16 -0.34 7.23 9.28
N PRO A 17 -1.48 6.65 8.87
CA PRO A 17 -2.65 6.58 9.73
C PRO A 17 -2.37 5.79 11.01
N ARG A 18 -2.97 6.18 12.13
CA ARG A 18 -2.73 5.54 13.43
C ARG A 18 -3.13 4.07 13.43
N GLU A 19 -4.19 3.73 12.71
CA GLU A 19 -4.66 2.37 12.51
C GLU A 19 -3.64 1.47 11.80
N PHE A 20 -2.95 2.00 10.78
CA PHE A 20 -1.88 1.27 10.10
C PHE A 20 -0.69 1.05 11.04
N LEU A 21 -0.27 2.09 11.76
CA LEU A 21 0.84 2.00 12.71
C LEU A 21 0.57 0.95 13.80
N ARG A 22 -0.67 0.87 14.31
CA ARG A 22 -1.06 -0.16 15.28
C ARG A 22 -0.84 -1.58 14.75
N ILE A 23 -1.15 -1.85 13.48
CA ILE A 23 -0.97 -3.17 12.86
C ILE A 23 0.52 -3.49 12.70
N VAL A 24 1.31 -2.51 12.27
CA VAL A 24 2.78 -2.66 12.14
C VAL A 24 3.43 -2.91 13.51
N GLU A 25 3.05 -2.17 14.55
CA GLU A 25 3.52 -2.35 15.93
C GLU A 25 3.21 -3.74 16.50
N GLN A 26 2.14 -4.38 16.02
CA GLN A 26 1.76 -5.75 16.40
C GLN A 26 2.42 -6.82 15.53
N ASN A 27 3.28 -6.44 14.59
CA ASN A 27 3.95 -7.33 13.63
C ASN A 27 2.97 -8.18 12.80
N LEU A 28 1.78 -7.64 12.53
CA LEU A 28 0.77 -8.25 11.66
C LEU A 28 1.00 -7.75 10.23
N LEU A 29 1.94 -8.38 9.52
CA LEU A 29 2.46 -7.87 8.25
C LEU A 29 2.16 -8.76 7.06
N ASN A 30 1.80 -10.02 7.29
CA ASN A 30 1.48 -10.97 6.24
C ASN A 30 0.00 -11.37 6.32
N PHE A 31 -0.72 -11.09 5.24
CA PHE A 31 -2.13 -11.40 4.99
C PHE A 31 -2.26 -12.02 3.59
N ASP A 32 -1.44 -13.05 3.29
CA ASP A 32 -1.39 -13.75 2.00
C ASP A 32 -2.79 -13.80 1.35
N PRO A 33 -2.99 -13.27 0.13
CA PRO A 33 -1.95 -12.85 -0.80
C PRO A 33 -1.39 -11.43 -0.56
N TRP A 34 -1.94 -10.66 0.38
CA TRP A 34 -1.51 -9.29 0.68
C TRP A 34 -0.35 -9.26 1.68
N ILE A 35 0.75 -8.60 1.33
CA ILE A 35 1.89 -8.40 2.22
C ILE A 35 2.15 -6.92 2.44
N ILE A 36 2.23 -6.52 3.71
CA ILE A 36 2.64 -5.17 4.11
C ILE A 36 4.11 -4.96 3.75
N LEU A 37 4.39 -3.89 3.03
CA LEU A 37 5.72 -3.54 2.56
C LEU A 37 6.54 -2.90 3.68
N GLU A 38 7.75 -3.41 3.89
CA GLU A 38 8.69 -2.88 4.87
C GLU A 38 10.12 -2.76 4.33
N GLY A 39 10.94 -2.00 5.04
CA GLY A 39 12.39 -1.90 4.83
C GLY A 39 12.76 -1.51 3.42
N GLU A 40 13.64 -2.29 2.80
CA GLU A 40 14.10 -2.04 1.44
C GLU A 40 13.02 -2.35 0.40
N ARG A 41 12.17 -3.35 0.63
CA ARG A 41 11.08 -3.74 -0.29
C ARG A 41 10.09 -2.58 -0.46
N LEU A 42 9.77 -1.88 0.63
CA LEU A 42 8.98 -0.65 0.61
C LEU A 42 9.67 0.48 -0.18
N ARG A 43 10.96 0.73 0.08
CA ARG A 43 11.71 1.83 -0.57
C ARG A 43 11.85 1.62 -2.07
N VAL A 44 12.18 0.40 -2.48
CA VAL A 44 12.27 0.01 -3.90
C VAL A 44 10.92 0.18 -4.58
N ARG A 45 9.82 -0.29 -3.96
CA ARG A 45 8.48 -0.14 -4.53
C ARG A 45 8.07 1.32 -4.63
N PHE A 46 8.28 2.11 -3.58
CA PHE A 46 7.97 3.53 -3.56
C PHE A 46 8.75 4.31 -4.62
N GLY A 47 10.05 4.05 -4.76
CA GLY A 47 10.88 4.63 -5.81
C GLY A 47 10.46 4.20 -7.22
N GLY A 48 10.04 2.95 -7.38
CA GLY A 48 9.52 2.42 -8.64
C GLY A 48 8.22 3.10 -9.07
N LEU A 49 7.26 3.23 -8.16
CA LEU A 49 5.99 3.91 -8.43
C LEU A 49 6.20 5.38 -8.81
N LYS A 50 7.09 6.10 -8.12
CA LYS A 50 7.44 7.49 -8.49
C LYS A 50 7.99 7.62 -9.91
N LYS A 51 8.73 6.61 -10.39
CA LYS A 51 9.27 6.60 -11.76
C LYS A 51 8.21 6.26 -12.81
N ARG A 52 7.32 5.31 -12.51
CA ARG A 52 6.27 4.85 -13.43
C ARG A 52 5.08 5.82 -13.52
N TYR A 53 4.75 6.46 -12.41
CA TYR A 53 3.59 7.34 -12.28
C TYR A 53 4.01 8.72 -11.78
N PRO A 54 4.82 9.48 -12.54
CA PRO A 54 5.38 10.75 -12.10
C PRO A 54 4.32 11.83 -11.82
N ASN A 55 3.11 11.70 -12.38
CA ASN A 55 2.01 12.64 -12.14
C ASN A 55 1.11 12.23 -10.96
N ARG A 56 1.37 11.07 -10.35
CA ARG A 56 0.60 10.54 -9.21
C ARG A 56 1.34 10.81 -7.90
N ASN A 57 0.60 11.17 -6.86
CA ASN A 57 1.14 11.40 -5.52
C ASN A 57 0.63 10.31 -4.59
N ILE A 58 1.23 9.13 -4.70
CA ILE A 58 0.80 7.92 -3.99
C ILE A 58 1.93 7.33 -3.15
N ILE A 59 1.58 6.67 -2.05
CA ILE A 59 2.52 6.00 -1.14
C ILE A 59 2.06 4.55 -0.99
N PRO A 60 2.87 3.56 -1.43
CA PRO A 60 2.51 2.15 -1.31
C PRO A 60 2.68 1.66 0.13
N PHE A 61 1.92 0.64 0.49
CA PHE A 61 2.05 -0.01 1.80
C PHE A 61 1.78 -1.48 1.84
N ALA A 62 1.08 -2.02 0.85
CA ALA A 62 0.94 -3.44 0.68
C ALA A 62 1.04 -3.79 -0.80
N CYS A 63 1.53 -4.97 -1.11
CA CYS A 63 1.41 -5.56 -2.43
C CYS A 63 0.73 -6.92 -2.33
N ARG A 64 0.00 -7.30 -3.37
CA ARG A 64 -0.35 -8.71 -3.58
C ARG A 64 0.85 -9.46 -4.14
N GLU A 65 0.96 -10.73 -3.79
CA GLU A 65 2.03 -11.61 -4.33
C GLU A 65 1.58 -12.47 -5.50
N ASP A 66 0.27 -12.65 -5.67
CA ASP A 66 -0.35 -13.40 -6.77
C ASP A 66 -0.60 -12.54 -8.02
N ASN A 67 -0.45 -11.23 -7.92
CA ASN A 67 -0.52 -10.28 -9.04
C ASN A 67 0.30 -9.00 -8.74
N ASP A 68 0.29 -8.05 -9.66
CA ASP A 68 1.01 -6.78 -9.51
C ASP A 68 0.21 -5.71 -8.74
N ASP A 69 -0.86 -6.05 -8.03
CA ASP A 69 -1.66 -5.05 -7.31
C ASP A 69 -0.93 -4.51 -6.08
N VAL A 70 -1.06 -3.19 -5.88
CA VAL A 70 -0.45 -2.45 -4.79
C VAL A 70 -1.49 -1.56 -4.12
N ALA A 71 -1.61 -1.70 -2.81
CA ALA A 71 -2.42 -0.81 -1.99
C ALA A 71 -1.61 0.44 -1.65
N CYS A 72 -2.19 1.61 -1.92
CA CYS A 72 -1.56 2.91 -1.73
C CYS A 72 -2.47 3.90 -0.99
N TRP A 73 -1.86 4.86 -0.30
CA TRP A 73 -2.52 6.12 0.02
C TRP A 73 -2.32 7.13 -1.11
N ASP A 74 -3.34 7.93 -1.39
CA ASP A 74 -3.30 8.97 -2.42
C ASP A 74 -3.48 10.36 -1.79
N LYS A 75 -2.66 11.32 -2.20
CA LYS A 75 -2.76 12.73 -1.79
C LYS A 75 -4.15 13.32 -2.06
N ASN A 76 -4.80 12.92 -3.15
CA ASN A 76 -6.10 13.44 -3.57
C ASN A 76 -7.28 12.77 -2.85
N SER A 77 -7.04 11.66 -2.14
CA SER A 77 -8.07 10.86 -1.48
C SER A 77 -7.68 10.61 -0.02
N ARG A 78 -7.71 11.67 0.79
CA ARG A 78 -7.33 11.60 2.21
C ARG A 78 -8.14 10.54 2.94
N HIS A 79 -7.45 9.70 3.71
CA HIS A 79 -7.97 8.56 4.49
C HIS A 79 -8.47 7.35 3.70
N GLN A 80 -8.57 7.45 2.37
CA GLN A 80 -8.92 6.31 1.53
C GLN A 80 -7.67 5.49 1.16
N VAL A 81 -7.88 4.21 0.90
CA VAL A 81 -6.89 3.33 0.27
C VAL A 81 -7.30 3.15 -1.19
N ILE A 82 -6.36 3.29 -2.11
CA ILE A 82 -6.55 2.93 -3.51
C ILE A 82 -5.78 1.66 -3.81
N ILE A 83 -6.32 0.84 -4.72
CA ILE A 83 -5.62 -0.28 -5.31
C ILE A 83 -5.22 0.11 -6.73
N ILE A 84 -3.94 -0.06 -7.03
CA ILE A 84 -3.43 0.10 -8.39
C ILE A 84 -2.79 -1.20 -8.87
N HIS A 85 -2.87 -1.47 -10.17
CA HIS A 85 -2.11 -2.52 -10.82
C HIS A 85 -0.75 -1.95 -11.24
N ASP A 86 0.29 -2.30 -10.50
CA ASP A 86 1.65 -1.86 -10.81
C ASP A 86 2.06 -2.36 -12.20
N PHE A 87 2.85 -1.56 -12.93
CA PHE A 87 3.23 -1.78 -14.34
C PHE A 87 2.15 -1.55 -15.41
N ALA A 88 0.90 -1.24 -15.04
CA ALA A 88 -0.04 -0.66 -16.00
C ALA A 88 0.46 0.72 -16.50
N SER A 89 0.02 1.12 -17.70
CA SER A 89 0.30 2.46 -18.22
C SER A 89 -0.35 3.54 -17.34
N GLU A 90 0.34 4.67 -17.14
CA GLU A 90 -0.19 5.78 -16.33
C GLU A 90 -1.58 6.23 -16.83
N GLY A 91 -2.55 6.30 -15.92
CA GLY A 91 -3.97 6.57 -16.19
C GLY A 91 -4.85 5.31 -16.26
N TYR A 92 -4.26 4.13 -16.36
CA TYR A 92 -4.98 2.83 -16.45
C TYR A 92 -4.72 1.93 -15.24
N GLU A 93 -3.89 2.36 -14.30
CA GLU A 93 -3.48 1.54 -13.16
C GLU A 93 -4.57 1.40 -12.10
N TYR A 94 -5.62 2.22 -12.10
CA TYR A 94 -6.64 2.17 -11.05
C TYR A 94 -7.49 0.89 -11.12
N VAL A 95 -7.51 0.13 -10.02
CA VAL A 95 -8.31 -1.10 -9.86
C VAL A 95 -9.52 -0.85 -8.98
N GLY A 96 -9.33 -0.14 -7.86
CA GLY A 96 -10.40 0.05 -6.89
C GLY A 96 -9.99 0.97 -5.73
N LYS A 97 -10.91 1.14 -4.79
CA LYS A 97 -10.69 1.94 -3.58
C LYS A 97 -11.47 1.41 -2.38
N PHE A 98 -11.01 1.78 -1.20
CA PHE A 98 -11.65 1.56 0.09
C PHE A 98 -11.74 2.88 0.85
N ASP A 99 -12.82 3.05 1.61
CA ASP A 99 -13.08 4.30 2.34
C ASP A 99 -12.14 4.50 3.54
N SER A 100 -11.54 3.42 4.04
CA SER A 100 -10.56 3.45 5.11
C SER A 100 -9.54 2.31 5.02
N PHE A 101 -8.45 2.42 5.78
CA PHE A 101 -7.51 1.30 5.98
C PHE A 101 -8.18 0.07 6.59
N TRP A 102 -9.17 0.24 7.47
CA TRP A 102 -9.89 -0.91 8.06
C TRP A 102 -10.79 -1.63 7.06
N ASP A 103 -11.38 -0.90 6.11
CA ASP A 103 -12.13 -1.51 5.01
C ASP A 103 -11.20 -2.36 4.15
N TRP A 104 -10.02 -1.82 3.78
CA TRP A 104 -9.01 -2.57 3.07
C TRP A 104 -8.54 -3.80 3.86
N LEU A 105 -8.24 -3.65 5.17
CA LEU A 105 -7.73 -4.75 5.99
C LEU A 105 -8.76 -5.88 6.15
N ARG A 106 -10.06 -5.55 6.26
CA ARG A 106 -11.13 -6.58 6.25
C ARG A 106 -11.09 -7.41 4.98
N THR A 107 -11.01 -6.76 3.82
CA THR A 107 -10.92 -7.46 2.52
C THR A 107 -9.60 -8.21 2.36
N ALA A 108 -8.48 -7.70 2.89
CA ALA A 108 -7.22 -8.43 2.89
C ALA A 108 -7.33 -9.74 3.71
N LEU A 109 -7.99 -9.69 4.87
CA LEU A 109 -8.25 -10.86 5.71
C LEU A 109 -9.23 -11.84 5.06
N GLU A 110 -10.27 -11.35 4.39
CA GLU A 110 -11.17 -12.19 3.58
C GLU A 110 -10.38 -12.92 2.50
N ALA A 111 -9.52 -12.20 1.76
CA ALA A 111 -8.63 -12.80 0.78
C ALA A 111 -7.69 -13.84 1.43
N THR A 112 -7.21 -13.63 2.66
CA THR A 112 -6.42 -14.64 3.39
C THR A 112 -7.19 -15.91 3.70
N ILE A 113 -8.47 -15.81 4.01
CA ILE A 113 -9.33 -16.98 4.26
C ILE A 113 -9.54 -17.77 2.97
N GLU A 114 -9.74 -17.06 1.84
CA GLU A 114 -9.98 -17.66 0.53
C GLU A 114 -8.69 -18.18 -0.12
N TYR A 115 -7.52 -17.64 0.26
CA TYR A 115 -6.24 -18.02 -0.30
C TYR A 115 -5.88 -19.46 0.13
N ASN A 116 -5.86 -20.38 -0.84
CA ASN A 116 -5.68 -21.83 -0.70
C ASN A 116 -6.95 -22.68 -0.50
N GLU A 117 -8.15 -22.14 -0.75
CA GLU A 117 -9.27 -22.96 -1.27
C GLU A 117 -9.11 -23.24 -2.78
#